data_AF-A0A3C0CA64-F1
#
_entry.id   AF-A0A3C0CA64-F1
#
_cell.length_a   1.000
_cell.length_b   1.000
_cell.length_c   1.000
_cell.angle_alpha   90.00
_cell.angle_beta   90.00
_cell.angle_gamma   90.00
#
_symmetry.space_group_name_H-M   'P 1'
#
loop_
_entity.id
_entity.type
_entity.pdbx_description
1 polymer ?
#
loop_
_entity_poly.entity_id
_entity_poly.type
_entity_poly.pdbx_seq_one_letter_code
_entity_poly.pdbx_strand_id
1 'polypeptide(L)'
;MGKVTVFPKDTGVNPWFETASNKDRRFTDISKLQDEYDYVIVGAGFGGVSAAFRLAHNDPKAKIALFDALKVGTFSSGRNAGFLYISQLSTPLVGPDRFTLDDQKMLIHLNTVVTKRITDIIESKKLDLDFSWDGMYHAVREKRNERALKELAAGYDEAGIKYSWVKGEELRKRLGTDFYTQAIFTEDCALDNPAELIRGLALALPENVSLFEQTPVAEVKEGKTPYVVLKDGRAIKAGKIILTVNAFIKNF
;
A
#
# COMPACT_ATOMS: atom_id res chain seq x y z
N MET A 1 -24.96 5.29 -8.80
CA MET A 1 -24.45 4.75 -7.53
C MET A 1 -25.44 5.04 -6.39
N GLY A 2 -25.57 4.09 -5.47
CA GLY A 2 -26.52 4.16 -4.35
C GLY A 2 -25.93 4.93 -3.17
N LYS A 3 -26.74 5.20 -2.14
CA LYS A 3 -26.23 5.78 -0.89
C LYS A 3 -25.47 4.71 -0.10
N VAL A 4 -24.23 5.01 0.28
CA VAL A 4 -23.39 4.14 1.10
C VAL A 4 -24.03 4.01 2.49
N THR A 5 -24.37 2.79 2.89
CA THR A 5 -24.96 2.47 4.20
C THR A 5 -23.95 1.81 5.14
N VAL A 6 -22.86 1.27 4.60
CA VAL A 6 -21.81 0.57 5.35
C VAL A 6 -20.48 1.30 5.16
N PHE A 7 -20.00 1.91 6.24
CA PHE A 7 -18.72 2.59 6.31
C PHE A 7 -17.66 1.71 6.99
N PRO A 8 -16.38 1.88 6.66
CA PRO A 8 -15.32 1.28 7.45
C PRO A 8 -15.43 1.74 8.90
N LYS A 9 -15.16 0.81 9.81
CA LYS A 9 -15.09 1.06 11.25
C LYS A 9 -13.72 0.62 11.71
N ASP A 10 -13.15 1.40 12.63
CA ASP A 10 -11.98 0.94 13.34
C ASP A 10 -12.41 -0.18 14.30
N THR A 11 -11.87 -1.38 14.12
CA THR A 11 -12.30 -2.59 14.84
C THR A 11 -11.47 -2.88 16.09
N GLY A 12 -10.58 -1.96 16.47
CA GLY A 12 -9.75 -2.07 17.66
C GLY A 12 -8.38 -1.46 17.44
N VAL A 13 -7.51 -1.58 18.44
CA VAL A 13 -6.16 -1.01 18.38
C VAL A 13 -5.41 -1.58 17.18
N ASN A 14 -4.86 -0.70 16.34
CA ASN A 14 -3.87 -1.06 15.33
C ASN A 14 -2.47 -0.79 15.92
N PRO A 15 -1.72 -1.82 16.36
CA PRO A 15 -0.42 -1.60 16.99
C PRO A 15 0.55 -0.83 16.09
N TRP A 16 0.55 -1.12 14.78
CA TRP A 16 1.36 -0.39 13.80
C TRP A 16 1.09 1.11 13.81
N PHE A 17 -0.20 1.49 13.85
CA PHE A 17 -0.58 2.90 13.90
C PHE A 17 -0.21 3.53 15.25
N GLU A 18 -0.37 2.79 16.35
CA GLU A 18 -0.05 3.31 17.68
C GLU A 18 1.45 3.50 17.91
N THR A 19 2.30 2.74 17.23
CA THR A 19 3.76 2.87 17.28
C THR A 19 4.32 3.80 16.21
N ALA A 20 3.53 4.22 15.23
CA ALA A 20 3.97 5.14 14.19
C ALA A 20 4.36 6.50 14.79
N SER A 21 5.59 6.95 14.56
CA SER A 21 6.10 8.24 15.05
C SER A 21 5.29 9.41 14.51
N ASN A 22 4.75 9.23 13.31
CA ASN A 22 3.99 10.25 12.64
C ASN A 22 2.52 10.28 13.04
N LYS A 23 1.97 9.39 13.88
CA LYS A 23 0.50 9.20 14.08
C LYS A 23 -0.33 10.44 14.42
N ASP A 24 0.27 11.43 15.09
CA ASP A 24 -0.41 12.65 15.56
C ASP A 24 -0.34 13.84 14.58
N ARG A 25 0.42 13.72 13.48
CA ARG A 25 0.46 14.78 12.46
C ARG A 25 -0.93 14.96 11.84
N ARG A 26 -1.23 16.19 11.42
CA ARG A 26 -2.55 16.51 10.84
C ARG A 26 -2.43 16.70 9.34
N PHE A 27 -3.52 16.40 8.65
CA PHE A 27 -3.71 16.71 7.24
C PHE A 27 -4.52 18.01 7.08
N THR A 28 -5.12 18.23 5.92
CA THR A 28 -5.89 19.43 5.62
C THR A 28 -7.10 19.54 6.55
N ASP A 29 -7.21 20.69 7.23
CA ASP A 29 -8.37 20.99 8.05
C ASP A 29 -9.63 21.08 7.19
N ILE A 30 -10.72 20.46 7.66
CA ILE A 30 -11.99 20.40 6.93
C ILE A 30 -12.61 21.78 6.66
N SER A 31 -12.20 22.82 7.40
CA SER A 31 -12.56 24.22 7.14
C SER A 31 -11.99 24.77 5.83
N LYS A 32 -10.95 24.14 5.27
CA LYS A 32 -10.36 24.48 3.97
C LYS A 32 -11.01 23.76 2.79
N LEU A 33 -12.06 22.98 3.04
CA LEU A 33 -12.80 22.29 2.00
C LEU A 33 -13.41 23.29 1.01
N GLN A 34 -13.28 23.00 -0.28
CA GLN A 34 -13.91 23.77 -1.37
C GLN A 34 -15.12 23.00 -1.92
N ASP A 35 -16.02 23.71 -2.58
CA ASP A 35 -17.22 23.09 -3.18
C ASP A 35 -16.91 22.35 -4.50
N GLU A 36 -15.72 22.54 -5.07
CA GLU A 36 -15.32 21.98 -6.36
C GLU A 36 -13.82 21.69 -6.44
N TYR A 37 -13.49 20.56 -7.07
CA TYR A 37 -12.13 20.10 -7.35
C TYR A 37 -12.04 19.53 -8.77
N ASP A 38 -10.86 19.56 -9.39
CA ASP A 38 -10.63 18.92 -10.68
C ASP A 38 -10.68 17.39 -10.53
N TYR A 39 -10.16 16.88 -9.42
CA TYR A 39 -10.17 15.47 -9.07
C TYR A 39 -10.61 15.25 -7.62
N VAL A 40 -11.54 14.32 -7.43
CA VAL A 40 -11.90 13.78 -6.12
C VAL A 40 -11.50 12.31 -6.06
N ILE A 41 -10.74 11.94 -5.03
CA ILE A 41 -10.30 10.57 -4.76
C ILE A 41 -10.94 10.11 -3.45
N VAL A 42 -11.54 8.93 -3.44
CA VAL A 42 -12.20 8.36 -2.26
C VAL A 42 -11.41 7.15 -1.76
N GLY A 43 -10.82 7.27 -0.57
CA GLY A 43 -9.99 6.28 0.10
C GLY A 43 -8.49 6.60 0.01
N ALA A 44 -7.86 6.96 1.13
CA ALA A 44 -6.46 7.37 1.24
C ALA A 44 -5.52 6.22 1.61
N GLY A 45 -5.81 5.00 1.11
CA GLY A 45 -4.84 3.90 1.10
C GLY A 45 -3.80 4.07 -0.02
N PHE A 46 -2.95 3.06 -0.22
CA PHE A 46 -1.87 3.09 -1.24
C PHE A 46 -2.38 3.45 -2.65
N GLY A 47 -3.56 2.96 -3.04
CA GLY A 47 -4.16 3.30 -4.33
C GLY A 47 -4.51 4.79 -4.47
N GLY A 48 -5.15 5.38 -3.45
CA GLY A 48 -5.56 6.78 -3.48
C GLY A 48 -4.39 7.74 -3.37
N VAL A 49 -3.43 7.44 -2.48
CA VAL A 49 -2.19 8.23 -2.34
C VAL A 49 -1.37 8.17 -3.64
N SER A 50 -1.22 6.99 -4.25
CA SER A 50 -0.51 6.86 -5.53
C SER A 50 -1.21 7.61 -6.67
N ALA A 51 -2.55 7.54 -6.74
CA ALA A 51 -3.33 8.29 -7.73
C ALA A 51 -3.16 9.80 -7.53
N ALA A 52 -3.21 10.28 -6.28
CA ALA A 52 -3.04 11.69 -5.94
C ALA A 52 -1.64 12.21 -6.35
N PHE A 53 -0.56 11.49 -6.01
CA PHE A 53 0.79 11.83 -6.46
C PHE A 53 0.86 11.94 -7.98
N ARG A 54 0.30 10.96 -8.70
CA ARG A 54 0.43 10.92 -10.15
C ARG A 54 -0.37 12.03 -10.84
N LEU A 55 -1.58 12.30 -10.36
CA LEU A 55 -2.41 13.40 -10.85
C LEU A 55 -1.75 14.74 -10.58
N ALA A 56 -1.30 14.98 -9.35
CA ALA A 56 -0.64 16.22 -8.95
C ALA A 56 0.61 16.52 -9.78
N HIS A 57 1.38 15.49 -10.12
CA HIS A 57 2.57 15.63 -10.94
C HIS A 57 2.26 15.86 -12.42
N ASN A 58 1.21 15.22 -12.95
CA ASN A 58 0.82 15.36 -14.35
C ASN A 58 0.08 16.69 -14.62
N ASP A 59 -0.65 17.20 -13.64
CA ASP A 59 -1.31 18.51 -13.69
C ASP A 59 -1.03 19.30 -12.41
N PRO A 60 0.06 20.08 -12.38
CA PRO A 60 0.43 20.89 -11.22
C PRO A 60 -0.57 21.99 -10.86
N LYS A 61 -1.53 22.31 -11.75
CA LYS A 61 -2.56 23.34 -11.51
C LYS A 61 -3.87 22.75 -11.00
N ALA A 62 -4.06 21.44 -11.12
CA ALA A 62 -5.26 20.77 -10.66
C ALA A 62 -5.42 20.86 -9.15
N LYS A 63 -6.64 21.13 -8.70
CA LYS A 63 -7.08 20.98 -7.32
C LYS A 63 -7.53 19.55 -7.08
N ILE A 64 -6.87 18.86 -6.16
CA ILE A 64 -7.17 17.45 -5.87
C ILE A 64 -7.65 17.32 -4.43
N ALA A 65 -8.82 16.73 -4.22
CA ALA A 65 -9.30 16.34 -2.90
C ALA A 65 -9.17 14.82 -2.72
N LEU A 66 -8.56 14.40 -1.62
CA LEU A 66 -8.47 13.00 -1.20
C LEU A 66 -9.20 12.82 0.13
N PHE A 67 -10.30 12.08 0.11
CA PHE A 67 -11.13 11.84 1.30
C PHE A 67 -10.87 10.45 1.86
N ASP A 68 -10.69 10.33 3.17
CA ASP A 68 -10.74 9.06 3.88
C ASP A 68 -11.81 9.08 4.97
N ALA A 69 -12.48 7.95 5.15
CA ALA A 69 -13.52 7.79 6.17
C ALA A 69 -12.94 7.67 7.58
N LEU A 70 -11.70 7.22 7.72
CA LEU A 70 -10.98 7.05 8.98
C LEU A 70 -9.69 7.91 8.96
N LYS A 71 -8.84 7.73 9.98
CA LYS A 71 -7.45 8.22 9.90
C LYS A 71 -6.66 7.34 8.92
N VAL A 72 -5.84 7.95 8.08
CA VAL A 72 -4.90 7.28 7.17
C VAL A 72 -4.00 6.35 7.98
N GLY A 73 -3.92 5.09 7.55
CA GLY A 73 -3.11 4.07 8.20
C GLY A 73 -3.84 3.24 9.26
N THR A 74 -5.13 3.47 9.56
CA THR A 74 -5.85 2.64 10.54
C THR A 74 -6.56 1.42 9.95
N PHE A 75 -6.66 1.32 8.62
CA PHE A 75 -7.30 0.20 7.93
C PHE A 75 -6.29 -0.66 7.13
N SER A 76 -6.73 -1.40 6.12
CA SER A 76 -5.93 -2.40 5.39
C SER A 76 -4.52 -1.95 5.00
N SER A 77 -4.35 -0.71 4.50
CA SER A 77 -3.01 -0.22 4.12
C SER A 77 -2.04 -0.09 5.29
N GLY A 78 -2.51 0.17 6.51
CA GLY A 78 -1.66 0.23 7.71
C GLY A 78 -1.77 -0.99 8.63
N ARG A 79 -2.44 -2.05 8.19
CA ARG A 79 -2.59 -3.32 8.93
C ARG A 79 -1.97 -4.52 8.20
N ASN A 80 -1.21 -4.26 7.13
CA ASN A 80 -0.54 -5.31 6.38
C ASN A 80 0.72 -5.80 7.13
N ALA A 81 1.46 -6.76 6.55
CA ALA A 81 2.62 -7.38 7.21
C ALA A 81 3.91 -6.55 7.17
N GLY A 82 3.91 -5.40 6.49
CA GLY A 82 5.06 -4.49 6.38
C GLY A 82 6.10 -4.92 5.34
N PHE A 83 5.80 -5.88 4.46
CA PHE A 83 6.74 -6.34 3.45
C PHE A 83 6.59 -5.56 2.15
N LEU A 84 7.66 -4.86 1.76
CA LEU A 84 7.84 -4.33 0.42
C LEU A 84 8.79 -5.24 -0.35
N TYR A 85 8.22 -6.31 -0.94
CA TYR A 85 8.99 -7.39 -1.56
C TYR A 85 8.98 -7.31 -3.09
N ILE A 86 10.16 -7.15 -3.72
CA ILE A 86 10.26 -6.98 -5.17
C ILE A 86 10.09 -8.31 -5.92
N SER A 87 10.91 -9.32 -5.59
CA SER A 87 11.00 -10.58 -6.32
C SER A 87 10.00 -11.66 -5.89
N GLN A 88 8.85 -11.29 -5.34
CA GLN A 88 7.84 -12.28 -4.94
C GLN A 88 7.32 -13.04 -6.17
N LEU A 89 7.68 -14.32 -6.28
CA LEU A 89 7.04 -15.22 -7.23
C LEU A 89 5.66 -15.58 -6.70
N SER A 90 4.63 -15.13 -7.41
CA SER A 90 3.25 -15.30 -7.00
C SER A 90 2.72 -16.65 -7.47
N THR A 91 2.27 -17.50 -6.55
CA THR A 91 1.33 -18.57 -6.90
C THR A 91 -0.03 -17.91 -7.19
N PRO A 92 -0.84 -18.35 -8.17
CA PRO A 92 -2.12 -17.71 -8.46
C PRO A 92 -2.98 -17.56 -7.19
N LEU A 93 -3.26 -16.31 -6.82
CA LEU A 93 -4.02 -15.96 -5.62
C LEU A 93 -5.54 -16.08 -5.85
N VAL A 94 -6.01 -15.98 -7.10
CA VAL A 94 -7.42 -16.10 -7.49
C VAL A 94 -7.54 -16.65 -8.93
N GLY A 95 -8.37 -17.67 -9.12
CA GLY A 95 -8.70 -18.22 -10.44
C GLY A 95 -7.87 -19.46 -10.86
N PRO A 96 -8.33 -20.21 -11.88
CA PRO A 96 -7.66 -21.42 -12.37
C PRO A 96 -6.41 -21.14 -13.21
N ASP A 97 -6.18 -19.88 -13.59
CA ASP A 97 -5.09 -19.50 -14.49
C ASP A 97 -3.76 -19.42 -13.74
N ARG A 98 -2.76 -20.15 -14.22
CA ARG A 98 -1.38 -20.08 -13.71
C ARG A 98 -0.72 -18.83 -14.30
N PHE A 99 -0.15 -17.97 -13.45
CA PHE A 99 0.74 -16.91 -13.90
C PHE A 99 1.88 -17.51 -14.73
N THR A 100 2.09 -16.97 -15.94
CA THR A 100 3.21 -17.33 -16.80
C THR A 100 4.52 -16.72 -16.28
N LEU A 101 5.67 -17.18 -16.77
CA LEU A 101 6.95 -16.56 -16.45
C LEU A 101 6.99 -15.08 -16.87
N ASP A 102 6.34 -14.71 -17.97
CA ASP A 102 6.27 -13.33 -18.43
C ASP A 102 5.40 -12.47 -17.50
N ASP A 103 4.30 -13.03 -16.97
CA ASP A 103 3.50 -12.35 -15.95
C ASP A 103 4.33 -12.09 -14.67
N GLN A 104 5.13 -13.08 -14.23
CA GLN A 104 6.02 -12.90 -13.07
C GLN A 104 7.06 -11.81 -13.33
N LYS A 105 7.72 -11.83 -14.50
CA LYS A 105 8.69 -10.80 -14.89
C LYS A 105 8.06 -9.41 -14.93
N MET A 106 6.82 -9.31 -15.42
CA MET A 106 6.05 -8.08 -15.42
C MET A 106 5.76 -7.60 -13.98
N LEU A 107 5.31 -8.49 -13.09
CA LEU A 107 5.06 -8.17 -11.68
C LEU A 107 6.33 -7.69 -10.97
N ILE A 108 7.46 -8.38 -11.17
CA ILE A 108 8.77 -7.97 -10.63
C ILE A 108 9.15 -6.58 -11.14
N HIS A 109 8.95 -6.31 -12.43
CA HIS A 109 9.21 -5.00 -13.01
C HIS A 109 8.33 -3.91 -12.35
N LEU A 110 7.03 -4.15 -12.19
CA LEU A 110 6.13 -3.21 -11.52
C LEU A 110 6.53 -2.99 -10.06
N ASN A 111 6.83 -4.05 -9.31
CA ASN A 111 7.27 -3.97 -7.93
C ASN A 111 8.57 -3.17 -7.81
N THR A 112 9.51 -3.35 -8.74
CA THR A 112 10.75 -2.57 -8.81
C THR A 112 10.44 -1.08 -8.99
N VAL A 113 9.56 -0.74 -9.94
CA VAL A 113 9.17 0.66 -10.21
C VAL A 113 8.44 1.28 -9.01
N VAL A 114 7.51 0.56 -8.40
CA VAL A 114 6.74 1.05 -7.23
C VAL A 114 7.65 1.23 -6.02
N THR A 115 8.51 0.25 -5.74
CA THR A 115 9.45 0.31 -4.62
C THR A 115 10.41 1.47 -4.79
N LYS A 116 10.97 1.66 -6.00
CA LYS A 116 11.83 2.80 -6.29
C LYS A 116 11.10 4.14 -6.05
N ARG A 117 9.85 4.27 -6.47
CA ARG A 117 9.08 5.50 -6.23
C ARG A 117 8.88 5.77 -4.74
N ILE A 118 8.58 4.73 -3.96
CA ILE A 118 8.41 4.85 -2.51
C ILE A 118 9.73 5.31 -1.88
N THR A 119 10.85 4.66 -2.20
CA THR A 119 12.17 5.01 -1.64
C THR A 119 12.62 6.41 -2.07
N ASP A 120 12.40 6.80 -3.33
CA ASP A 120 12.70 8.15 -3.82
C ASP A 120 11.90 9.22 -3.05
N ILE A 121 10.63 8.94 -2.68
CA ILE A 121 9.82 9.84 -1.86
C ILE A 121 10.36 9.91 -0.43
N ILE A 122 10.66 8.76 0.18
CA ILE A 122 11.24 8.68 1.54
C ILE A 122 12.52 9.52 1.62
N GLU A 123 13.44 9.33 0.67
CA GLU A 123 14.71 10.04 0.60
C GLU A 123 14.53 11.54 0.34
N SER A 124 13.77 11.90 -0.71
CA SER A 124 13.62 13.30 -1.14
C SER A 124 12.87 14.16 -0.11
N LYS A 125 11.90 13.58 0.60
CA LYS A 125 11.13 14.26 1.64
C LYS A 125 11.72 14.07 3.03
N LYS A 126 12.81 13.30 3.15
CA LYS A 126 13.47 12.96 4.42
C LYS A 126 12.47 12.43 5.44
N LEU A 127 11.65 11.48 5.00
CA LEU A 127 10.67 10.85 5.87
C LEU A 127 11.41 9.97 6.87
N ASP A 128 11.23 10.26 8.15
CA ASP A 128 11.71 9.44 9.25
C ASP A 128 10.66 8.34 9.50
N LEU A 129 10.94 7.14 8.99
CA LEU A 129 10.04 5.98 9.03
C LEU A 129 10.85 4.77 9.52
N ASP A 130 10.19 3.86 10.25
CA ASP A 130 10.73 2.53 10.51
C ASP A 130 10.69 1.71 9.22
N PHE A 131 11.79 1.76 8.45
CA PHE A 131 11.94 1.15 7.13
C PHE A 131 13.37 0.63 6.94
N SER A 132 13.53 -0.66 6.65
CA SER A 132 14.83 -1.31 6.54
C SER A 132 14.87 -2.38 5.45
N TRP A 133 16.00 -2.47 4.74
CA TRP A 133 16.27 -3.54 3.77
C TRP A 133 16.86 -4.76 4.46
N ASP A 134 16.01 -5.50 5.16
CA ASP A 134 16.41 -6.70 5.92
C ASP A 134 16.26 -8.01 5.12
N GLY A 135 15.72 -7.92 3.91
CA GLY A 135 15.50 -9.06 3.03
C GLY A 135 14.40 -10.01 3.49
N MET A 136 14.27 -11.13 2.79
CA MET A 136 13.23 -12.13 3.02
C MET A 136 13.85 -13.52 3.15
N TYR A 137 13.45 -14.28 4.17
CA TYR A 137 13.82 -15.68 4.35
C TYR A 137 12.61 -16.59 4.08
N HIS A 138 12.70 -17.38 3.02
CA HIS A 138 11.82 -18.53 2.81
C HIS A 138 12.45 -19.74 3.50
N ALA A 139 12.08 -19.99 4.76
CA ALA A 139 12.69 -21.02 5.59
C ALA A 139 11.80 -22.26 5.78
N VAL A 140 12.41 -23.44 5.83
CA VAL A 140 11.74 -24.72 6.07
C VAL A 140 12.30 -25.41 7.30
N ARG A 141 11.45 -26.17 8.01
CA ARG A 141 11.84 -27.06 9.12
C ARG A 141 11.76 -28.51 8.71
N GLU A 142 10.64 -28.91 8.12
CA GLU A 142 10.33 -30.30 7.81
C GLU A 142 10.93 -30.71 6.46
N LYS A 143 11.57 -31.88 6.40
CA LYS A 143 12.19 -32.41 5.17
C LYS A 143 11.22 -32.48 3.99
N ARG A 144 9.93 -32.74 4.25
CA ARG A 144 8.88 -32.78 3.21
C ARG A 144 8.70 -31.44 2.47
N ASN A 145 9.04 -30.31 3.10
CA ASN A 145 8.91 -28.98 2.52
C ASN A 145 10.17 -28.52 1.78
N GLU A 146 11.30 -29.24 1.89
CA GLU A 146 12.53 -28.92 1.14
C GLU A 146 12.31 -28.93 -0.38
N ARG A 147 11.36 -29.74 -0.86
CA ARG A 147 10.98 -29.76 -2.27
C ARG A 147 10.42 -28.42 -2.72
N ALA A 148 9.50 -27.83 -1.96
CA ALA A 148 8.91 -26.53 -2.29
C ALA A 148 9.99 -25.43 -2.31
N LEU A 149 10.98 -25.50 -1.42
CA LEU A 149 12.08 -24.56 -1.40
C LEU A 149 12.97 -24.67 -2.65
N LYS A 150 13.24 -25.90 -3.13
CA LYS A 150 13.97 -26.12 -4.40
C LYS A 150 13.16 -25.67 -5.62
N GLU A 151 11.86 -25.88 -5.62
CA GLU A 151 10.96 -25.39 -6.69
C GLU A 151 10.95 -23.86 -6.74
N LEU A 152 10.95 -23.19 -5.58
CA LEU A 152 11.11 -21.74 -5.50
C LEU A 152 12.46 -21.27 -6.06
N ALA A 153 13.55 -21.94 -5.68
CA ALA A 153 14.90 -21.66 -6.20
C ALA A 153 14.97 -21.74 -7.72
N ALA A 154 14.41 -22.81 -8.30
CA ALA A 154 14.33 -22.99 -9.75
C ALA A 154 13.51 -21.88 -10.42
N GLY A 155 12.39 -21.48 -9.81
CA GLY A 155 11.59 -20.34 -10.29
C GLY A 155 12.39 -19.03 -10.27
N TYR A 156 13.21 -18.80 -9.24
CA TYR A 156 14.11 -17.64 -9.19
C TYR A 156 15.18 -17.70 -10.27
N ASP A 157 15.78 -18.87 -10.52
CA ASP A 157 16.76 -19.06 -11.59
C ASP A 157 16.15 -18.73 -12.97
N GLU A 158 14.94 -19.23 -13.25
CA GLU A 158 14.21 -18.95 -14.51
C GLU A 158 13.84 -17.47 -14.67
N ALA A 159 13.54 -16.79 -13.56
CA ALA A 159 13.20 -15.37 -13.53
C ALA A 159 14.44 -14.46 -13.47
N GLY A 160 15.65 -15.00 -13.29
CA GLY A 160 16.88 -14.23 -13.12
C GLY A 160 16.97 -13.48 -11.78
N ILE A 161 16.25 -13.95 -10.76
CA ILE A 161 16.26 -13.37 -9.41
C ILE A 161 17.47 -13.90 -8.64
N LYS A 162 18.21 -12.99 -7.99
CA LYS A 162 19.34 -13.37 -7.14
C LYS A 162 18.85 -13.80 -5.77
N TYR A 163 19.36 -14.93 -5.30
CA TYR A 163 19.08 -15.45 -3.97
C TYR A 163 20.29 -16.20 -3.41
N SER A 164 20.28 -16.47 -2.10
CA SER A 164 21.30 -17.28 -1.43
C SER A 164 20.66 -18.40 -0.61
N TRP A 165 21.27 -19.58 -0.66
CA TRP A 165 20.92 -20.66 0.26
C TRP A 165 21.59 -20.43 1.62
N VAL A 166 20.82 -20.50 2.70
CA VAL A 166 21.31 -20.32 4.08
C VAL A 166 20.89 -21.53 4.91
N LYS A 167 21.83 -22.16 5.63
CA LYS A 167 21.57 -23.40 6.39
C LYS A 167 22.43 -23.52 7.64
N GLY A 168 22.07 -24.44 8.53
CA GLY A 168 22.88 -24.81 9.68
C GLY A 168 23.18 -23.64 10.61
N GLU A 169 24.44 -23.52 11.04
CA GLU A 169 24.89 -22.49 11.99
C GLU A 169 24.68 -21.07 11.45
N GLU A 170 24.88 -20.85 10.15
CA GLU A 170 24.66 -19.54 9.53
C GLU A 170 23.20 -19.11 9.65
N LEU A 171 22.25 -20.00 9.33
CA LEU A 171 20.83 -19.71 9.43
C LEU A 171 20.43 -19.41 10.88
N ARG A 172 20.95 -20.19 11.83
CA ARG A 172 20.71 -19.97 13.26
C ARG A 172 21.23 -18.60 13.72
N LYS A 173 22.43 -18.21 13.26
CA LYS A 173 23.03 -16.91 13.60
C LYS A 173 22.18 -15.75 13.07
N ARG A 174 21.61 -15.88 11.87
CA ARG A 174 20.78 -14.83 11.25
C ARG A 174 19.38 -14.74 11.85
N LEU A 175 18.72 -15.86 12.12
CA LEU A 175 17.33 -15.88 12.62
C LEU A 175 17.20 -15.89 14.15
N GLY A 176 18.30 -16.14 14.88
CA GLY A 176 18.27 -16.27 16.34
C GLY A 176 17.59 -17.54 16.86
N THR A 177 17.29 -18.51 15.98
CA THR A 177 16.60 -19.76 16.33
C THR A 177 17.16 -20.94 15.54
N ASP A 178 17.15 -22.13 16.13
CA ASP A 178 17.46 -23.41 15.48
C ASP A 178 16.21 -24.13 14.97
N PHE A 179 15.06 -23.44 14.95
CA PHE A 179 13.80 -24.01 14.49
C PHE A 179 13.81 -24.34 12.99
N TYR A 180 14.53 -23.60 12.15
CA TYR A 180 14.59 -23.84 10.71
C TYR A 180 15.86 -24.59 10.31
N THR A 181 15.77 -25.48 9.32
CA THR A 181 16.89 -26.31 8.87
C THR A 181 17.60 -25.70 7.65
N GLN A 182 16.84 -25.08 6.75
CA GLN A 182 17.33 -24.46 5.50
C GLN A 182 16.43 -23.29 5.11
N ALA A 183 16.98 -22.31 4.41
CA ALA A 183 16.24 -21.20 3.84
C ALA A 183 16.82 -20.73 2.51
N ILE A 184 15.98 -20.07 1.72
CA ILE A 184 16.39 -19.17 0.64
C ILE A 184 16.25 -17.74 1.15
N PHE A 185 17.28 -16.93 0.92
CA PHE A 185 17.33 -15.53 1.27
C PHE A 185 17.38 -14.65 0.01
N THR A 186 16.56 -13.60 -0.03
CA THR A 186 16.64 -12.51 -1.02
C THR A 186 16.83 -11.16 -0.32
N GLU A 187 17.68 -10.30 -0.88
CA GLU A 187 18.00 -8.98 -0.30
C GLU A 187 16.99 -7.88 -0.67
N ASP A 188 16.16 -8.13 -1.68
CA ASP A 188 15.28 -7.17 -2.32
C ASP A 188 13.88 -7.08 -1.66
N CYS A 189 13.84 -7.28 -0.36
CA CYS A 189 12.66 -7.02 0.47
C CYS A 189 13.01 -6.01 1.54
N ALA A 190 12.20 -4.96 1.64
CA ALA A 190 12.20 -4.09 2.81
C ALA A 190 11.11 -4.52 3.79
N LEU A 191 11.36 -4.28 5.07
CA LEU A 191 10.40 -4.35 6.16
C LEU A 191 10.08 -2.94 6.62
N ASP A 192 8.82 -2.67 6.88
CA ASP A 192 8.35 -1.37 7.35
C ASP A 192 7.28 -1.48 8.43
N ASN A 193 7.07 -0.38 9.18
CA ASN A 193 5.80 -0.15 9.84
C ASN A 193 4.78 0.36 8.78
N PRO A 194 3.77 -0.44 8.40
CA PRO A 194 2.90 -0.12 7.27
C PRO A 194 2.00 1.07 7.52
N ALA A 195 1.58 1.29 8.77
CA ALA A 195 0.77 2.46 9.13
C ALA A 195 1.60 3.73 9.07
N GLU A 196 2.85 3.67 9.52
CA GLU A 196 3.80 4.76 9.44
C GLU A 196 4.15 5.10 7.99
N LEU A 197 4.41 4.09 7.15
CA LEU A 197 4.75 4.26 5.74
C LEU A 197 3.62 4.94 4.94
N ILE A 198 2.41 4.37 4.92
CA ILE A 198 1.32 4.96 4.12
C ILE A 198 1.01 6.40 4.54
N ARG A 199 1.10 6.65 5.84
CA ARG A 199 0.82 7.96 6.41
C ARG A 199 1.95 8.96 6.14
N GLY A 200 3.20 8.51 6.17
CA GLY A 200 4.37 9.28 5.74
C GLY A 200 4.26 9.68 4.27
N LEU A 201 3.90 8.73 3.39
CA LEU A 201 3.64 9.01 1.97
C LEU A 201 2.50 10.00 1.76
N ALA A 202 1.42 9.87 2.53
CA ALA A 202 0.31 10.82 2.49
C ALA A 202 0.73 12.23 2.94
N LEU A 203 1.58 12.34 3.97
CA LEU A 203 2.13 13.62 4.44
C LEU A 203 3.10 14.25 3.42
N ALA A 204 3.66 13.45 2.53
CA ALA A 204 4.55 13.87 1.46
C ALA A 204 3.82 14.32 0.17
N LEU A 205 2.49 14.27 0.14
CA LEU A 205 1.70 14.68 -1.02
C LEU A 205 2.00 16.13 -1.43
N PRO A 206 1.98 16.46 -2.75
CA PRO A 206 2.22 17.81 -3.22
C PRO A 206 1.17 18.82 -2.72
N GLU A 207 1.53 20.11 -2.73
CA GLU A 207 0.70 21.19 -2.16
C GLU A 207 -0.67 21.37 -2.82
N ASN A 208 -0.84 20.93 -4.07
CA ASN A 208 -2.12 20.98 -4.78
C ASN A 208 -3.06 19.82 -4.43
N VAL A 209 -2.67 18.94 -3.49
CA VAL A 209 -3.51 17.88 -2.93
C VAL A 209 -3.97 18.26 -1.52
N SER A 210 -5.28 18.29 -1.31
CA SER A 210 -5.89 18.40 0.01
C SER A 210 -6.38 17.05 0.48
N LEU A 211 -5.83 16.54 1.59
CA LEU A 211 -6.25 15.28 2.19
C LEU A 211 -7.12 15.55 3.42
N PHE A 212 -8.33 14.98 3.42
CA PHE A 212 -9.30 15.08 4.51
C PHE A 212 -9.54 13.70 5.13
N GLU A 213 -8.98 13.47 6.31
CA GLU A 213 -9.29 12.29 7.13
C GLU A 213 -10.65 12.42 7.80
N GLN A 214 -11.18 11.29 8.30
CA GLN A 214 -12.44 11.24 9.05
C GLN A 214 -13.62 11.95 8.34
N THR A 215 -13.56 11.98 7.02
CA THR A 215 -14.49 12.68 6.13
C THR A 215 -15.12 11.66 5.17
N PRO A 216 -15.99 10.78 5.67
CA PRO A 216 -16.57 9.70 4.88
C PRO A 216 -17.44 10.24 3.74
N VAL A 217 -17.18 9.75 2.53
CA VAL A 217 -18.05 9.94 1.36
C VAL A 217 -19.22 8.96 1.44
N ALA A 218 -20.43 9.48 1.47
CA ALA A 218 -21.67 8.73 1.61
C ALA A 218 -22.38 8.46 0.29
N GLU A 219 -22.04 9.18 -0.78
CA GLU A 219 -22.65 8.98 -2.10
C GLU A 219 -21.72 9.46 -3.20
N VAL A 220 -21.77 8.79 -4.35
CA VAL A 220 -21.13 9.22 -5.59
C VAL A 220 -22.23 9.37 -6.64
N LYS A 221 -22.25 10.50 -7.33
CA LYS A 221 -23.22 10.81 -8.37
C LYS A 221 -22.51 11.06 -9.67
N GLU A 222 -22.75 10.17 -10.62
CA GLU A 222 -22.28 10.29 -11.99
C GLU A 222 -23.16 11.28 -12.77
N GLY A 223 -22.61 11.85 -13.84
CA GLY A 223 -23.33 12.75 -14.72
C GLY A 223 -22.38 13.70 -15.46
N LYS A 224 -22.96 14.72 -16.12
CA LYS A 224 -22.19 15.75 -16.83
C LYS A 224 -21.25 16.54 -15.90
N THR A 225 -21.66 16.69 -14.64
CA THR A 225 -20.84 17.25 -13.56
C THR A 225 -20.94 16.27 -12.39
N PRO A 226 -20.00 15.32 -12.28
CA PRO A 226 -20.04 14.35 -11.21
C PRO A 226 -19.79 15.04 -9.86
N TYR A 227 -20.34 14.48 -8.79
CA TYR A 227 -20.11 14.98 -7.44
C TYR A 227 -20.12 13.84 -6.42
N VAL A 228 -19.51 14.10 -5.27
CA VAL A 228 -19.62 13.25 -4.09
C VAL A 228 -20.45 13.95 -3.02
N VAL A 229 -21.17 13.18 -2.21
CA VAL A 229 -21.85 13.70 -1.01
C VAL A 229 -21.13 13.15 0.20
N LEU A 230 -20.65 14.03 1.07
CA LEU A 230 -20.05 13.68 2.35
C LEU A 230 -21.15 13.25 3.33
N LYS A 231 -20.77 12.49 4.36
CA LYS A 231 -21.73 11.98 5.37
C LYS A 231 -22.48 13.08 6.12
N ASP A 232 -21.89 14.27 6.23
CA ASP A 232 -22.54 15.45 6.83
C ASP A 232 -23.47 16.21 5.87
N GLY A 233 -23.63 15.73 4.64
CA GLY A 233 -24.54 16.27 3.64
C GLY A 233 -23.92 17.27 2.66
N ARG A 234 -22.65 17.67 2.85
CA ARG A 234 -21.97 18.56 1.88
C ARG A 234 -21.77 17.84 0.55
N ALA A 235 -22.06 18.52 -0.56
CA ALA A 235 -21.88 18.01 -1.91
C ALA A 235 -20.69 18.70 -2.59
N ILE A 236 -19.74 17.90 -3.08
CA ILE A 236 -18.48 18.38 -3.65
C ILE A 236 -18.42 18.00 -5.12
N LYS A 237 -18.37 18.99 -6.00
CA LYS A 237 -18.26 18.80 -7.45
C LYS A 237 -16.86 18.32 -7.81
N ALA A 238 -16.79 17.48 -8.82
CA ALA A 238 -15.54 16.94 -9.32
C ALA A 238 -15.49 17.01 -10.85
N GLY A 239 -14.33 17.28 -11.44
CA GLY A 239 -14.09 16.99 -12.85
C GLY A 239 -14.05 15.49 -13.11
N LYS A 240 -13.35 14.74 -12.25
CA LYS A 240 -13.32 13.26 -12.23
C LYS A 240 -13.33 12.73 -10.79
N ILE A 241 -13.94 11.56 -10.61
CA ILE A 241 -13.97 10.84 -9.33
C ILE A 241 -13.21 9.52 -9.48
N ILE A 242 -12.33 9.21 -8.53
CA ILE A 242 -11.56 7.97 -8.48
C ILE A 242 -11.89 7.25 -7.18
N LEU A 243 -12.33 5.99 -7.26
CA LEU A 243 -12.65 5.16 -6.10
C LEU A 243 -11.50 4.20 -5.78
N THR A 244 -10.91 4.37 -4.60
CA THR A 244 -9.80 3.56 -4.07
C THR A 244 -10.17 3.00 -2.70
N VAL A 245 -11.39 2.47 -2.60
CA VAL A 245 -12.08 2.07 -1.35
C VAL A 245 -11.97 0.57 -1.02
N ASN A 246 -11.12 -0.18 -1.73
CA ASN A 246 -10.85 -1.61 -1.49
C ASN A 246 -12.15 -2.44 -1.36
N ALA A 247 -12.30 -3.22 -0.29
CA ALA A 247 -13.44 -4.11 -0.06
C ALA A 247 -14.81 -3.40 0.00
N PHE A 248 -14.82 -2.07 0.19
CA PHE A 248 -16.05 -1.27 0.21
C PHE A 248 -16.52 -0.85 -1.18
N ILE A 249 -15.82 -1.23 -2.26
CA ILE A 249 -16.19 -0.83 -3.63
C ILE A 249 -17.61 -1.24 -4.01
N LYS A 250 -18.10 -2.37 -3.48
CA LYS A 250 -19.47 -2.85 -3.72
C LYS A 250 -20.56 -2.00 -3.06
N ASN A 251 -20.19 -1.09 -2.16
CA ASN A 251 -21.14 -0.23 -1.45
C ASN A 251 -21.37 1.11 -2.15
N PHE A 252 -20.66 1.39 -3.25
CA PHE A 252 -20.79 2.60 -4.06
C PHE A 252 -21.63 2.29 -5.31
#